data_AF-A0A0D1AU11-F1
#
_entry.id   AF-A0A0D1AU11-F1
#
_cell.length_a   1.000
_cell.length_b   1.000
_cell.length_c   1.000
_cell.angle_alpha   90.00
_cell.angle_beta   90.00
_cell.angle_gamma   90.00
#
_symmetry.space_group_name_H-M   'P 1'
#
loop_
_entity.id
_entity.type
_entity.pdbx_description
1 polymer ?
#
loop_
_entity_poly.entity_id
_entity_poly.type
_entity_poly.pdbx_seq_one_letter_code
_entity_poly.pdbx_strand_id
1 'polypeptide(L)'
;MTRPDLTGTDPTVITPGAAYGFAQRRSWVFSAWWFSAVLAASGVAYSGFSLMLARSPETGVVLVILGAAMSAMGWALTAMPRFTRKFPKPAADIPRVEQGIRTTPITIRTFLIATALGVAALAILTPKDAYPDILPVLAMIVTLAVGVCAGLAYIRRLMIGSAELYTRWLERR
;
A
#
# COMPACT_ATOMS: atom_id res chain seq x y z
N MET A 1 -32.62 5.16 -34.21
CA MET A 1 -31.75 4.46 -33.25
C MET A 1 -31.18 5.46 -32.27
N THR A 2 -31.87 5.65 -31.17
CA THR A 2 -31.52 6.58 -30.09
C THR A 2 -30.49 5.90 -29.19
N ARG A 3 -29.33 6.55 -29.01
CA ARG A 3 -28.25 6.11 -28.10
C ARG A 3 -28.83 6.07 -26.68
N PRO A 4 -28.77 4.94 -25.96
CA PRO A 4 -29.23 4.92 -24.57
C PRO A 4 -28.35 5.86 -23.77
N ASP A 5 -29.02 6.70 -22.97
CA ASP A 5 -28.41 7.74 -22.16
C ASP A 5 -27.47 7.09 -21.12
N LEU A 6 -26.17 7.38 -21.24
CA LEU A 6 -25.10 6.90 -20.36
C LEU A 6 -25.03 7.73 -19.07
N THR A 7 -26.11 8.40 -18.69
CA THR A 7 -26.29 8.91 -17.33
C THR A 7 -26.47 7.70 -16.43
N GLY A 8 -25.36 7.21 -15.86
CA GLY A 8 -25.26 6.01 -15.02
C GLY A 8 -26.06 6.08 -13.71
N THR A 9 -27.38 6.11 -13.83
CA THR A 9 -28.36 6.08 -12.74
C THR A 9 -29.18 4.81 -12.73
N ASP A 10 -28.91 3.85 -13.62
CA ASP A 10 -29.56 2.55 -13.58
C ASP A 10 -28.73 1.57 -12.71
N PRO A 11 -29.15 1.28 -11.47
CA PRO A 11 -28.41 0.42 -10.54
C PRO A 11 -28.43 -1.06 -10.96
N THR A 12 -29.18 -1.42 -12.00
CA THR A 12 -29.42 -2.81 -12.43
C THR A 12 -28.32 -3.37 -13.33
N VAL A 13 -27.48 -2.52 -13.94
CA VAL A 13 -26.35 -2.95 -14.77
C VAL A 13 -25.05 -2.70 -14.02
N ILE A 14 -24.39 -3.77 -13.56
CA ILE A 14 -23.03 -3.70 -13.02
C ILE A 14 -22.09 -3.31 -14.16
N THR A 15 -21.83 -2.02 -14.30
CA THR A 15 -20.83 -1.54 -15.25
C THR A 15 -19.43 -1.81 -14.67
N PRO A 16 -18.49 -2.39 -15.44
CA PRO A 16 -17.11 -2.60 -14.99
C PRO A 16 -16.47 -1.33 -14.40
N GLY A 17 -16.83 -0.16 -14.94
CA GLY A 17 -16.39 1.14 -14.43
C GLY A 17 -16.81 1.43 -12.99
N ALA A 18 -18.03 1.08 -12.58
CA ALA A 18 -18.50 1.30 -11.20
C ALA A 18 -17.76 0.40 -10.20
N ALA A 19 -17.54 -0.87 -10.56
CA ALA A 19 -16.78 -1.82 -9.75
C ALA A 19 -15.32 -1.37 -9.55
N TYR A 20 -14.64 -0.94 -10.62
CA TYR A 20 -13.29 -0.38 -10.51
C TYR A 20 -13.26 0.92 -9.72
N GLY A 21 -14.25 1.81 -9.90
CA GLY A 21 -14.37 3.04 -9.10
C GLY A 21 -14.49 2.75 -7.60
N PHE A 22 -15.22 1.70 -7.23
CA PHE A 22 -15.31 1.24 -5.84
C PHE A 22 -13.96 0.73 -5.32
N ALA A 23 -13.30 -0.15 -6.08
CA ALA A 23 -11.99 -0.68 -5.71
C ALA A 23 -10.93 0.43 -5.59
N GLN A 24 -10.96 1.44 -6.47
CA GLN A 24 -10.06 2.59 -6.45
C GLN A 24 -10.28 3.49 -5.22
N ARG A 25 -11.54 3.70 -4.81
CA ARG A 25 -11.81 4.40 -3.54
C ARG A 25 -11.19 3.63 -2.38
N ARG A 26 -11.39 2.31 -2.31
CA ARG A 26 -10.85 1.47 -1.23
C ARG A 26 -9.33 1.44 -1.24
N SER A 27 -8.69 1.38 -2.41
CA SER A 27 -7.23 1.43 -2.52
C SER A 27 -6.70 2.78 -2.05
N TRP A 28 -7.33 3.89 -2.42
CA TRP A 28 -6.92 5.22 -1.96
C TRP A 28 -7.05 5.36 -0.44
N VAL A 29 -8.20 4.92 0.12
CA VAL A 29 -8.42 4.88 1.57
C VAL A 29 -7.35 4.07 2.28
N PHE A 30 -6.97 2.92 1.72
CA PHE A 30 -5.90 2.07 2.25
C PHE A 30 -4.52 2.74 2.16
N SER A 31 -4.14 3.23 0.98
CA SER A 31 -2.84 3.83 0.74
C SER A 31 -2.57 5.06 1.60
N ALA A 32 -3.61 5.83 1.92
CA ALA A 32 -3.49 7.06 2.71
C ALA A 32 -2.86 6.85 4.09
N TRP A 33 -3.03 5.68 4.71
CA TRP A 33 -2.42 5.37 6.02
C TRP A 33 -1.34 4.28 5.93
N TRP A 34 -1.49 3.32 5.00
CA TRP A 34 -0.63 2.13 4.96
C TRP A 34 0.85 2.46 4.79
N PHE A 35 1.22 3.31 3.83
CA PHE A 35 2.63 3.57 3.54
C PHE A 35 3.34 4.29 4.70
N SER A 36 2.64 5.16 5.43
CA SER A 36 3.16 5.75 6.67
C SER A 36 3.21 4.75 7.82
N ALA A 37 2.27 3.80 7.88
CA ALA A 37 2.35 2.70 8.85
C ALA A 37 3.55 1.78 8.58
N VAL A 38 3.89 1.53 7.30
CA VAL A 38 5.11 0.80 6.93
C VAL A 38 6.37 1.54 7.39
N LEU A 39 6.40 2.88 7.27
CA LEU A 39 7.49 3.68 7.82
C LEU A 39 7.61 3.48 9.33
N ALA A 40 6.50 3.54 10.07
CA ALA A 40 6.51 3.27 11.51
C ALA A 40 7.03 1.86 11.82
N ALA A 41 6.56 0.84 11.08
CA ALA A 41 7.02 -0.53 11.23
C ALA A 41 8.52 -0.68 10.97
N SER A 42 9.08 0.02 9.99
CA SER A 42 10.54 0.04 9.77
C SER A 42 11.30 0.71 10.91
N GLY A 43 10.71 1.73 11.56
CA GLY A 43 11.25 2.33 12.78
C GLY A 43 11.23 1.36 13.97
N VAL A 44 10.18 0.55 14.10
CA VAL A 44 10.11 -0.53 15.10
C VAL A 44 11.21 -1.56 14.85
N ALA A 45 11.38 -2.00 13.60
CA ALA A 45 12.44 -2.94 13.23
C ALA A 45 13.83 -2.36 13.58
N TYR A 46 14.12 -1.12 13.16
CA TYR A 46 15.36 -0.45 13.50
C TYR A 46 15.59 -0.41 15.02
N SER A 47 14.60 0.09 15.77
CA SER A 47 14.70 0.23 17.24
C SER A 47 14.94 -1.11 17.92
N GLY A 48 14.23 -2.16 17.51
CA GLY A 48 14.37 -3.50 18.06
C GLY A 48 15.78 -4.05 17.87
N PHE A 49 16.33 -3.96 16.65
CA PHE A 49 17.70 -4.39 16.38
C PHE A 49 18.74 -3.51 17.09
N SER A 50 18.55 -2.19 17.16
CA SER A 50 19.44 -1.31 17.92
C SER A 50 19.47 -1.67 19.41
N LEU A 51 18.31 -1.94 20.02
CA LEU A 51 18.23 -2.34 21.43
C LEU A 51 18.91 -3.69 21.69
N MET A 52 18.72 -4.67 20.79
CA MET A 52 19.39 -5.98 20.90
C MET A 52 20.92 -5.87 20.86
N LEU A 53 21.44 -4.82 20.21
CA LEU A 53 22.87 -4.56 20.08
C LEU A 53 23.38 -3.53 21.10
N ALA A 54 22.58 -3.19 22.12
CA ALA A 54 22.89 -2.16 23.12
C ALA A 54 23.28 -0.81 22.50
N ARG A 55 22.66 -0.45 21.38
CA ARG A 55 22.83 0.81 20.66
C ARG A 55 21.64 1.75 20.89
N SER A 56 21.83 3.02 20.52
CA SER A 56 20.76 4.02 20.60
C SER A 56 19.61 3.69 19.63
N PRO A 57 18.36 3.59 20.12
CA PRO A 57 17.19 3.38 19.26
C PRO A 57 16.58 4.70 18.75
N GLU A 58 17.16 5.87 19.07
CA GLU A 58 16.56 7.19 18.83
C GLU A 58 16.07 7.38 17.39
N THR A 59 16.89 7.03 16.40
CA THR A 59 16.50 7.11 14.98
C THR A 59 15.25 6.28 14.68
N GLY A 60 15.18 5.06 15.21
CA GLY A 60 14.02 4.20 15.02
C GLY A 60 12.78 4.75 15.71
N VAL A 61 12.92 5.29 16.92
CA VAL A 61 11.82 5.93 17.67
C VAL A 61 11.27 7.14 16.92
N VAL A 62 12.13 7.98 16.36
CA VAL A 62 11.71 9.12 15.52
C VAL A 62 10.89 8.64 14.32
N LEU A 63 11.34 7.58 13.64
CA LEU A 63 10.60 6.99 12.51
C LEU A 63 9.25 6.40 12.93
N VAL A 64 9.18 5.77 14.11
CA VAL A 64 7.92 5.26 14.69
C VAL A 64 6.94 6.41 14.90
N ILE A 65 7.37 7.47 15.59
CA ILE A 65 6.51 8.62 15.91
C ILE A 65 6.01 9.28 14.62
N LEU A 66 6.93 9.56 13.68
CA LEU A 66 6.58 10.21 12.42
C LEU A 66 5.62 9.35 11.59
N GLY A 67 5.95 8.07 11.40
CA GLY A 67 5.12 7.14 10.63
C GLY A 67 3.74 6.94 11.26
N ALA A 68 3.68 6.83 12.59
CA ALA A 68 2.41 6.69 13.31
C ALA A 68 1.55 7.95 13.20
N ALA A 69 2.13 9.14 13.38
CA ALA A 69 1.43 10.42 13.24
C ALA A 69 0.88 10.61 11.82
N MET A 70 1.70 10.37 10.80
CA MET A 70 1.28 10.46 9.40
C MET A 70 0.21 9.41 9.06
N SER A 71 0.35 8.18 9.56
CA SER A 71 -0.64 7.11 9.38
C SER A 71 -1.98 7.48 10.01
N ALA A 72 -1.98 7.99 11.23
CA ALA A 72 -3.17 8.46 11.92
C ALA A 72 -3.83 9.63 11.16
N MET A 73 -3.04 10.58 10.67
CA MET A 73 -3.54 11.69 9.85
C MET A 73 -4.16 11.19 8.54
N GLY A 74 -3.47 10.31 7.81
CA GLY A 74 -4.00 9.70 6.58
C GLY A 74 -5.26 8.88 6.83
N TRP A 75 -5.34 8.20 7.96
CA TRP A 75 -6.57 7.53 8.39
C TRP A 75 -7.70 8.54 8.61
N ALA A 76 -7.44 9.62 9.35
CA ALA A 76 -8.43 10.66 9.68
C ALA A 76 -8.94 11.39 8.43
N LEU A 77 -8.03 11.79 7.53
CA LEU A 77 -8.37 12.43 6.25
C LEU A 77 -9.22 11.52 5.35
N THR A 78 -9.14 10.21 5.54
CA THR A 78 -9.93 9.22 4.80
C THR A 78 -11.12 8.67 5.58
N ALA A 79 -11.46 9.24 6.74
CA ALA A 79 -12.58 8.78 7.57
C ALA A 79 -13.92 8.90 6.82
N MET A 80 -14.23 10.06 6.24
CA MET A 80 -15.47 10.28 5.50
C MET A 80 -15.68 9.28 4.35
N PRO A 81 -14.72 9.05 3.43
CA PRO A 81 -14.88 8.08 2.35
C PRO A 81 -14.88 6.61 2.80
N ARG A 82 -14.46 6.27 4.03
CA ARG A 82 -14.61 4.91 4.59
C ARG A 82 -16.06 4.59 4.93
N PHE A 83 -16.78 5.57 5.47
CA PHE A 83 -18.14 5.38 6.00
C PHE A 83 -19.23 5.89 5.05
N THR A 84 -18.86 6.49 3.92
CA THR A 84 -19.84 6.99 2.95
C THR A 84 -20.58 5.85 2.25
N ARG A 85 -21.91 6.01 2.10
CA ARG A 85 -22.77 5.16 1.25
C ARG A 85 -22.96 5.72 -0.17
N LYS A 86 -22.33 6.86 -0.49
CA LYS A 86 -22.43 7.47 -1.82
C LYS A 86 -21.82 6.56 -2.88
N PHE A 87 -22.47 6.46 -4.03
CA PHE A 87 -21.98 5.66 -5.15
C PHE A 87 -20.55 6.07 -5.56
N PRO A 88 -19.69 5.10 -5.93
CA PRO A 88 -18.38 5.37 -6.51
C PRO A 88 -18.50 6.13 -7.83
N LYS A 89 -17.61 7.10 -8.04
CA LYS A 89 -17.40 7.65 -9.37
C LYS A 89 -16.85 6.51 -10.24
N PRO A 90 -17.44 6.22 -11.41
CA PRO A 90 -16.92 5.20 -12.30
C PRO A 90 -15.47 5.49 -12.68
N ALA A 91 -14.66 4.44 -12.85
CA ALA A 91 -13.31 4.59 -13.35
C ALA A 91 -13.34 5.16 -14.78
N ALA A 92 -12.63 6.27 -15.00
CA ALA A 92 -12.59 6.96 -16.28
C ALA A 92 -11.70 6.25 -17.32
N ASP A 93 -10.74 5.44 -16.88
CA ASP A 93 -9.74 4.80 -17.72
C ASP A 93 -9.52 3.35 -17.26
N ILE A 94 -10.42 2.47 -17.73
CA ILE A 94 -10.36 1.03 -17.46
C ILE A 94 -9.08 0.38 -18.03
N PRO A 95 -8.66 0.68 -19.28
CA PRO A 95 -7.42 0.12 -19.83
C PRO A 95 -6.20 0.38 -18.96
N ARG A 96 -6.06 1.58 -18.38
CA ARG A 96 -4.96 1.91 -17.47
C ARG A 96 -5.00 1.09 -16.18
N VAL A 97 -6.18 0.87 -15.61
CA VAL A 97 -6.34 0.05 -14.40
C VAL A 97 -5.93 -1.40 -14.70
N GLU A 98 -6.38 -1.96 -15.82
CA GLU A 98 -6.02 -3.32 -16.24
C GLU A 98 -4.52 -3.47 -16.52
N GLN A 99 -3.91 -2.49 -17.17
CA GLN A 99 -2.47 -2.44 -17.34
C GLN A 99 -1.75 -2.44 -15.99
N GLY A 100 -2.20 -1.63 -15.04
CA GLY A 100 -1.67 -1.60 -13.68
C GLY A 100 -1.75 -2.96 -12.96
N ILE A 101 -2.88 -3.66 -13.09
CA ILE A 101 -3.05 -5.01 -12.53
C ILE A 101 -2.02 -6.00 -13.12
N ARG A 102 -1.75 -5.89 -14.43
CA ARG A 102 -0.80 -6.77 -15.14
C ARG A 102 0.66 -6.45 -14.78
N THR A 103 1.02 -5.18 -14.64
CA THR A 103 2.41 -4.78 -14.36
C THR A 103 2.79 -4.91 -12.89
N THR A 104 1.83 -4.80 -11.96
CA THR A 104 2.12 -4.82 -10.51
C THR A 104 2.95 -6.02 -10.03
N PRO A 105 2.70 -7.27 -10.43
CA PRO A 105 3.54 -8.41 -10.02
C PRO A 105 5.00 -8.28 -10.49
N ILE A 106 5.20 -7.73 -11.70
CA ILE A 106 6.55 -7.47 -12.25
C ILE A 106 7.21 -6.38 -11.41
N THR A 107 6.51 -5.28 -11.13
CA THR A 107 7.01 -4.19 -10.27
C THR A 107 7.42 -4.70 -8.89
N ILE A 108 6.58 -5.51 -8.23
CA ILE A 108 6.88 -6.12 -6.93
C ILE A 108 8.15 -6.98 -7.03
N ARG A 109 8.23 -7.87 -8.02
CA ARG A 109 9.38 -8.76 -8.18
C ARG A 109 10.67 -7.98 -8.43
N THR A 110 10.66 -7.01 -9.35
CA THR A 110 11.82 -6.17 -9.65
C THR A 110 12.28 -5.39 -8.42
N PHE A 111 11.34 -4.81 -7.67
CA PHE A 111 11.66 -4.05 -6.47
C PHE A 111 12.25 -4.91 -5.35
N LEU A 112 11.70 -6.11 -5.13
CA LEU A 112 12.26 -7.07 -4.16
C LEU A 112 13.65 -7.56 -4.56
N ILE A 113 13.87 -7.87 -5.85
CA ILE A 113 15.20 -8.27 -6.35
C ILE A 113 16.20 -7.13 -6.17
N ALA A 114 15.85 -5.91 -6.59
CA ALA A 114 16.72 -4.75 -6.42
C ALA A 114 17.05 -4.49 -4.94
N THR A 115 16.07 -4.62 -4.06
CA THR A 115 16.28 -4.48 -2.61
C THR A 115 17.21 -5.57 -2.07
N ALA A 116 16.98 -6.83 -2.45
CA ALA A 116 17.81 -7.95 -2.00
C ALA A 116 19.27 -7.79 -2.46
N LEU A 117 19.48 -7.36 -3.70
CA LEU A 117 20.81 -7.05 -4.23
C LEU A 117 21.46 -5.88 -3.47
N GLY A 118 20.70 -4.81 -3.18
CA GLY A 118 21.20 -3.68 -2.40
C GLY A 118 21.59 -4.07 -0.97
N VAL A 119 20.74 -4.86 -0.29
CA VAL A 119 21.02 -5.38 1.06
C VAL A 119 22.25 -6.31 1.05
N ALA A 120 22.37 -7.20 0.06
CA ALA A 120 23.53 -8.07 -0.07
C ALA A 120 24.82 -7.28 -0.35
N ALA A 121 24.77 -6.28 -1.23
CA ALA A 121 25.90 -5.42 -1.52
C ALA A 121 26.35 -4.65 -0.27
N LEU A 122 25.41 -4.08 0.49
CA LEU A 122 25.73 -3.42 1.76
C LEU A 122 26.36 -4.40 2.75
N ALA A 123 25.82 -5.60 2.90
CA ALA A 123 26.35 -6.60 3.82
C ALA A 123 27.78 -7.07 3.44
N ILE A 124 28.08 -7.21 2.15
CA ILE A 124 29.39 -7.67 1.65
C ILE A 124 30.44 -6.55 1.71
N LEU A 125 30.04 -5.31 1.39
CA LEU A 125 30.95 -4.17 1.35
C LEU A 125 31.21 -3.56 2.73
N THR A 126 30.42 -3.93 3.75
CA THR A 126 30.62 -3.44 5.12
C THR A 126 31.79 -4.18 5.79
N PRO A 127 32.78 -3.45 6.34
CA PRO A 127 33.83 -4.04 7.16
C PRO A 127 33.26 -4.88 8.31
N LYS A 128 33.89 -6.01 8.64
CA LYS A 128 33.34 -6.97 9.64
C LYS A 128 33.14 -6.34 11.02
N ASP A 129 33.97 -5.38 11.36
CA ASP A 129 33.92 -4.57 12.59
C ASP A 129 32.74 -3.59 12.61
N ALA A 130 32.18 -3.22 11.46
CA ALA A 130 31.02 -2.34 11.33
C ALA A 130 29.68 -3.09 11.17
N TYR A 131 29.70 -4.42 11.14
CA TYR A 131 28.49 -5.23 10.93
C TYR A 131 27.39 -5.03 11.98
N PRO A 132 27.68 -4.88 13.29
CA PRO A 132 26.66 -4.56 14.29
C PRO A 132 25.95 -3.22 13.98
N ASP A 133 26.67 -2.26 13.43
CA ASP A 133 26.13 -0.92 13.22
C ASP A 133 25.23 -0.83 11.98
N ILE A 134 25.42 -1.72 10.99
CA ILE A 134 24.58 -1.76 9.78
C ILE A 134 23.32 -2.60 9.94
N LEU A 135 23.29 -3.56 10.87
CA LEU A 135 22.17 -4.49 11.03
C LEU A 135 20.80 -3.81 11.22
N PRO A 136 20.66 -2.77 12.09
CA PRO A 136 19.39 -2.03 12.22
C PRO A 136 18.95 -1.36 10.92
N VAL A 137 19.91 -0.86 10.12
CA VAL A 137 19.65 -0.22 8.83
C VAL A 137 19.15 -1.26 7.81
N LEU A 138 19.77 -2.44 7.75
CA LEU A 138 19.32 -3.52 6.88
C LEU A 138 17.91 -3.98 7.23
N ALA A 139 17.62 -4.14 8.53
CA ALA A 139 16.28 -4.50 9.01
C ALA A 139 15.23 -3.47 8.57
N MET A 140 15.52 -2.18 8.76
CA MET A 140 14.67 -1.08 8.31
C MET A 140 14.39 -1.14 6.80
N ILE A 141 15.42 -1.31 5.96
CA ILE A 141 15.30 -1.39 4.50
C ILE A 141 14.41 -2.57 4.09
N VAL A 142 14.65 -3.76 4.67
CA VAL A 142 13.87 -4.97 4.36
C VAL A 142 12.40 -4.77 4.77
N THR A 143 12.14 -4.25 5.97
CA THR A 143 10.77 -3.99 6.44
C THR A 143 10.04 -3.00 5.54
N LEU A 144 10.71 -1.91 5.15
CA LEU A 144 10.15 -0.92 4.23
C LEU A 144 9.79 -1.57 2.90
N ALA A 145 10.72 -2.35 2.32
CA ALA A 145 10.52 -2.93 1.00
C ALA A 145 9.38 -3.96 0.99
N VAL A 146 9.36 -4.85 1.97
CA VAL A 146 8.29 -5.85 2.14
C VAL A 146 6.95 -5.18 2.37
N GLY A 147 6.89 -4.14 3.21
CA GLY A 147 5.65 -3.42 3.50
C GLY A 147 5.08 -2.68 2.27
N VAL A 148 5.94 -2.06 1.46
CA VAL A 148 5.53 -1.43 0.19
C VAL A 148 4.98 -2.47 -0.78
N CYS A 149 5.70 -3.59 -0.96
CA CYS A 149 5.24 -4.68 -1.84
C CYS A 149 3.93 -5.32 -1.37
N ALA A 150 3.75 -5.51 -0.06
CA ALA A 150 2.50 -6.01 0.51
C ALA A 150 1.34 -5.04 0.23
N GLY A 151 1.58 -3.73 0.33
CA GLY A 151 0.60 -2.70 -0.03
C GLY A 151 0.19 -2.76 -1.49
N LEU A 152 1.17 -2.89 -2.41
CA LEU A 152 0.90 -3.04 -3.85
C LEU A 152 0.13 -4.33 -4.16
N ALA A 153 0.50 -5.45 -3.52
CA ALA A 153 -0.19 -6.73 -3.68
C ALA A 153 -1.65 -6.64 -3.19
N TYR A 154 -1.89 -5.96 -2.07
CA TYR A 154 -3.24 -5.72 -1.56
C TYR A 154 -4.07 -4.86 -2.52
N ILE A 155 -3.52 -3.75 -3.02
CA ILE A 155 -4.21 -2.89 -3.99
C ILE A 155 -4.55 -3.67 -5.26
N ARG A 156 -3.61 -4.47 -5.78
CA ARG A 156 -3.88 -5.35 -6.93
C ARG A 156 -5.01 -6.34 -6.64
N ARG A 157 -5.02 -6.95 -5.46
CA ARG A 157 -6.09 -7.88 -5.04
C ARG A 157 -7.45 -7.18 -4.99
N LEU A 158 -7.51 -5.94 -4.50
CA LEU A 158 -8.74 -5.14 -4.53
C LEU A 158 -9.24 -4.90 -5.96
N MET A 159 -8.33 -4.62 -6.89
CA MET A 159 -8.69 -4.33 -8.29
C MET A 159 -9.15 -5.59 -9.04
N ILE A 160 -8.50 -6.74 -8.82
CA ILE A 160 -8.92 -8.02 -9.40
C ILE A 160 -10.28 -8.46 -8.87
N GLY A 161 -10.51 -8.32 -7.56
CA GLY A 161 -11.77 -8.66 -6.92
C GLY A 161 -12.84 -7.57 -7.00
N SER A 162 -12.69 -6.57 -7.87
CA SER A 162 -13.51 -5.35 -7.87
C SER A 162 -15.00 -5.64 -8.07
N ALA A 163 -15.35 -6.53 -9.00
CA ALA A 163 -16.73 -6.92 -9.28
C ALA A 163 -17.40 -7.54 -8.05
N GLU A 164 -16.78 -8.57 -7.46
CA GLU A 164 -17.31 -9.25 -6.29
C GLU A 164 -17.43 -8.31 -5.07
N LEU A 165 -16.42 -7.47 -4.84
CA LEU A 165 -16.43 -6.49 -3.77
C LEU A 165 -17.56 -5.47 -3.93
N TYR A 166 -17.85 -5.05 -5.16
CA TYR A 166 -18.92 -4.12 -5.46
C TYR A 166 -20.30 -4.77 -5.29
N THR A 167 -20.49 -6.00 -5.77
CA THR A 167 -21.74 -6.76 -5.59
C THR A 167 -22.06 -6.95 -4.10
N ARG A 168 -21.10 -7.43 -3.29
CA ARG A 168 -21.30 -7.58 -1.84
C ARG A 168 -21.57 -6.26 -1.12
N TRP A 169 -21.09 -5.13 -1.66
CA TRP A 169 -21.38 -3.81 -1.10
C TRP A 169 -22.81 -3.37 -1.41
N LEU A 170 -23.30 -3.65 -2.62
CA LEU A 170 -24.70 -3.41 -3.00
C LEU A 170 -25.68 -4.23 -2.16
N GLU A 171 -25.37 -5.50 -1.90
CA GLU A 171 -26.20 -6.41 -1.08
C GLU A 171 -26.34 -5.95 0.38
N ARG A 172 -25.34 -5.25 0.92
CA ARG A 172 -25.31 -4.80 2.33
C ARG A 172 -25.86 -3.39 2.54
N ARG A 173 -26.18 -2.67 1.47
CA ARG A 173 -26.61 -1.28 1.53
C ARG A 173 -28.12 -1.19 1.78
#